data_AF-A0A2H5V7I6-F1
#
_entry.id   AF-A0A2H5V7I6-F1
#
_cell.length_a   1.000
_cell.length_b   1.000
_cell.length_c   1.000
_cell.angle_alpha   90.00
_cell.angle_beta   90.00
_cell.angle_gamma   90.00
#
_symmetry.space_group_name_H-M   'P 1'
#
loop_
_entity.id
_entity.type
_entity.pdbx_description
1 polymer ?
#
loop_
_entity_poly.entity_id
_entity_poly.type
_entity_poly.pdbx_seq_one_letter_code
_entity_poly.pdbx_strand_id
1 'polypeptide(L)'
;MMEDMCIDDVMFACAIDGSPPYFTYEGSTMLIINSEMHARHGMSGFKGIERYIEAIISHESIHAVIKRIEPSIDPDAIDDIEVIVSRGMMRFQVTLNNMAFAVDNSGLVLPDQWVDC
;
A
#
# COMPACT_ATOMS: atom_id res chain seq x y z
N MET A 1 -19.30 -14.90 -17.10
CA MET A 1 -17.92 -15.24 -16.72
C MET A 1 -17.58 -14.25 -15.63
N MET A 2 -17.21 -14.72 -14.43
CA MET A 2 -16.65 -13.81 -13.42
C MET A 2 -15.26 -13.44 -13.94
N GLU A 3 -15.09 -12.20 -14.38
CA GLU A 3 -13.76 -11.62 -14.58
C GLU A 3 -13.07 -11.54 -13.21
N ASP A 4 -11.76 -11.81 -13.19
CA ASP A 4 -10.96 -12.02 -11.97
C ASP A 4 -11.18 -10.89 -10.97
N MET A 5 -11.55 -11.25 -9.73
CA MET A 5 -11.99 -10.32 -8.68
C MET A 5 -10.83 -9.74 -7.88
N CYS A 6 -9.60 -9.78 -8.37
CA CYS A 6 -8.41 -9.35 -7.64
C CYS A 6 -7.35 -8.81 -8.60
N ILE A 7 -6.22 -8.37 -8.04
CA ILE A 7 -5.02 -8.17 -8.83
C ILE A 7 -4.52 -9.53 -9.32
N ASP A 8 -4.29 -9.65 -10.63
CA ASP A 8 -3.84 -10.88 -11.29
C ASP A 8 -2.55 -10.70 -12.10
N ASP A 9 -2.06 -9.46 -12.21
CA ASP A 9 -0.82 -9.12 -12.92
C ASP A 9 -0.05 -8.00 -12.20
N VAL A 10 1.27 -7.96 -12.42
CA VAL A 10 2.17 -6.95 -11.85
C VAL A 10 3.07 -6.41 -12.95
N MET A 11 3.03 -5.09 -13.14
CA MET A 11 3.88 -4.38 -14.08
C MET A 11 4.77 -3.36 -13.39
N PHE A 12 5.98 -3.20 -13.89
CA PHE A 12 6.94 -2.20 -13.44
C PHE A 12 7.00 -1.06 -14.45
N ALA A 13 6.95 0.18 -13.96
CA ALA A 13 7.07 1.37 -14.79
C ALA A 13 7.86 2.47 -14.09
N CYS A 14 8.08 3.57 -14.79
CA CYS A 14 8.83 4.72 -14.30
C CYS A 14 7.98 5.98 -14.48
N ALA A 15 7.82 6.75 -13.40
CA ALA A 15 7.25 8.08 -13.46
C ALA A 15 8.19 8.99 -14.27
N ILE A 16 7.63 9.92 -15.05
CA ILE A 16 8.38 10.90 -15.86
C ILE A 16 8.04 12.36 -15.49
N ASP A 17 7.28 12.54 -14.42
CA ASP A 17 6.73 13.80 -13.93
C ASP A 17 7.41 14.29 -12.64
N GLY A 18 8.44 13.58 -12.18
CA GLY A 18 9.14 13.87 -10.93
C GLY A 18 8.46 13.33 -9.66
N SER A 19 7.36 12.59 -9.78
CA SER A 19 6.70 11.93 -8.65
C SER A 19 7.66 10.99 -7.90
N PRO A 20 7.52 10.85 -6.56
CA PRO A 20 8.25 9.82 -5.81
C PRO A 20 7.86 8.42 -6.30
N PRO A 21 8.52 7.34 -5.84
CA PRO A 21 8.04 5.98 -6.10
C PRO A 21 6.66 5.74 -5.46
N TYR A 22 5.74 5.06 -6.15
CA TYR A 22 4.40 4.75 -5.65
C TYR A 22 3.80 3.48 -6.27
N PHE A 23 2.70 3.02 -5.67
CA PHE A 23 1.86 1.94 -6.18
C PHE A 23 0.56 2.50 -6.73
N THR A 24 0.04 1.88 -7.77
CA THR A 24 -1.29 2.15 -8.29
C THR A 24 -1.78 0.91 -9.05
N TYR A 25 -2.92 1.00 -9.71
CA TYR A 25 -3.52 -0.12 -10.43
C TYR A 25 -4.22 0.35 -11.72
N GLU A 26 -4.16 -0.47 -12.75
CA GLU A 26 -4.94 -0.32 -13.98
C GLU A 26 -5.69 -1.63 -14.25
N GLY A 27 -7.02 -1.62 -14.13
CA GLY A 27 -7.83 -2.84 -14.19
C GLY A 27 -7.48 -3.78 -13.02
N SER A 28 -6.99 -4.99 -13.34
CA SER A 28 -6.49 -5.98 -12.37
C SER A 28 -4.95 -6.02 -12.31
N THR A 29 -4.27 -5.07 -12.96
CA THR A 29 -2.81 -5.01 -12.94
C THR A 29 -2.33 -4.03 -11.89
N MET A 30 -1.47 -4.49 -10.97
CA MET A 30 -0.75 -3.62 -10.06
C MET A 30 0.43 -2.97 -10.79
N LEU A 31 0.54 -1.65 -10.69
CA LEU A 31 1.62 -0.86 -11.25
C LEU A 31 2.58 -0.45 -10.15
N ILE A 32 3.83 -0.90 -10.26
CA ILE A 32 4.93 -0.51 -9.39
C ILE A 32 5.74 0.57 -10.10
N ILE A 33 5.56 1.82 -9.68
CA ILE A 33 6.11 2.99 -10.36
C ILE A 33 7.36 3.46 -9.62
N ASN A 34 8.54 3.24 -10.21
CA ASN A 34 9.78 3.86 -9.71
C ASN A 34 9.83 5.33 -10.14
N SER A 35 10.52 6.20 -9.40
CA SER A 35 10.65 7.60 -9.83
C SER A 35 11.70 7.79 -10.92
N GLU A 36 11.53 8.82 -11.74
CA GLU A 36 12.50 9.24 -12.75
C GLU A 36 13.90 9.43 -12.14
N MET A 37 13.97 10.11 -10.99
CA MET A 37 15.21 10.34 -10.26
C MET A 37 15.88 9.02 -9.88
N HIS A 38 15.14 8.07 -9.29
CA HIS A 38 15.71 6.78 -8.89
C HIS A 38 16.19 6.00 -10.12
N ALA A 39 15.38 5.93 -11.17
CA ALA A 39 15.72 5.24 -12.42
C ALA A 39 16.99 5.83 -13.07
N ARG A 40 17.11 7.16 -13.15
CA ARG A 40 18.30 7.86 -13.70
C ARG A 40 19.59 7.55 -12.94
N HIS A 41 19.49 7.25 -11.65
CA HIS A 41 20.63 6.92 -10.79
C HIS A 41 20.85 5.41 -10.62
N GLY A 42 20.10 4.56 -11.33
CA GLY A 42 20.18 3.10 -11.17
C GLY A 42 19.77 2.63 -9.78
N MET A 43 18.92 3.38 -9.10
CA MET A 43 18.45 3.09 -7.74
C MET A 43 17.02 2.56 -7.78
N SER A 44 16.71 1.67 -6.83
CA SER A 44 15.32 1.33 -6.52
C SER A 44 14.78 2.30 -5.48
N GLY A 45 13.66 2.94 -5.78
CA GLY A 45 12.90 3.72 -4.81
C GLY A 45 12.22 2.89 -3.73
N PHE A 46 12.26 1.57 -3.84
CA PHE A 46 11.55 0.62 -2.99
C PHE A 46 12.50 -0.29 -2.20
N LYS A 47 13.68 0.21 -1.82
CA LYS A 47 14.64 -0.59 -1.06
C LYS A 47 14.02 -1.08 0.26
N GLY A 48 14.00 -2.40 0.49
CA GLY A 48 13.47 -3.00 1.71
C GLY A 48 11.95 -3.18 1.72
N ILE A 49 11.31 -3.14 0.55
CA ILE A 49 9.87 -3.33 0.40
C ILE A 49 9.43 -4.79 0.47
N GLU A 50 10.36 -5.72 0.33
CA GLU A 50 10.10 -7.16 0.23
C GLU A 50 9.29 -7.67 1.43
N ARG A 51 9.51 -7.09 2.61
CA ARG A 51 8.76 -7.40 3.85
C ARG A 51 7.31 -6.91 3.86
N TYR A 52 6.95 -5.98 2.99
CA TYR A 52 5.62 -5.37 2.92
C TYR A 52 4.82 -5.82 1.70
N ILE A 53 5.41 -6.61 0.79
CA ILE A 53 4.79 -6.89 -0.51
C ILE A 53 3.43 -7.59 -0.40
N GLU A 54 3.27 -8.52 0.55
CA GLU A 54 2.00 -9.20 0.80
C GLU A 54 0.91 -8.24 1.31
N ALA A 55 1.29 -7.33 2.21
CA ALA A 55 0.39 -6.31 2.75
C ALA A 55 -0.04 -5.32 1.66
N ILE A 56 0.89 -4.88 0.81
CA ILE A 56 0.60 -3.97 -0.30
C ILE A 56 -0.33 -4.64 -1.32
N ILE A 57 -0.04 -5.87 -1.74
CA ILE A 57 -0.92 -6.61 -2.67
C ILE A 57 -2.32 -6.77 -2.08
N SER A 58 -2.43 -7.10 -0.78
CA SER A 58 -3.70 -7.26 -0.10
C SER A 58 -4.50 -5.95 -0.06
N HIS A 59 -3.82 -4.85 0.25
CA HIS A 59 -4.40 -3.51 0.33
C HIS A 59 -4.91 -3.02 -1.04
N GLU A 60 -4.07 -3.06 -2.06
CA GLU A 60 -4.45 -2.66 -3.43
C GLU A 60 -5.55 -3.58 -4.02
N SER A 61 -5.57 -4.86 -3.64
CA SER A 61 -6.65 -5.78 -4.05
C SER A 61 -8.01 -5.37 -3.49
N ILE A 62 -8.07 -4.83 -2.26
CA ILE A 62 -9.32 -4.34 -1.67
C ILE A 62 -9.83 -3.13 -2.48
N HIS A 63 -8.94 -2.21 -2.85
CA HIS A 63 -9.31 -1.05 -3.68
C HIS A 63 -9.88 -1.49 -5.04
N ALA A 64 -9.20 -2.42 -5.71
CA ALA A 64 -9.64 -2.98 -6.99
C ALA A 64 -11.02 -3.66 -6.89
N VAL A 65 -11.26 -4.43 -5.83
CA VAL A 65 -12.56 -5.10 -5.57
C VAL A 65 -13.68 -4.07 -5.37
N ILE A 66 -13.46 -3.08 -4.51
CA ILE A 66 -14.49 -2.11 -4.14
C ILE A 66 -14.90 -1.26 -5.34
N LYS A 67 -13.92 -0.78 -6.11
CA LYS A 67 -14.17 -0.02 -7.34
C LYS A 67 -15.02 -0.78 -8.36
N ARG A 68 -14.94 -2.12 -8.37
CA ARG A 68 -15.75 -2.97 -9.25
C ARG A 68 -17.15 -3.26 -8.71
N ILE A 69 -17.27 -3.55 -7.42
CA ILE A 69 -18.56 -3.89 -6.79
C ILE A 69 -19.43 -2.64 -6.63
N GLU A 70 -18.83 -1.50 -6.27
CA GLU A 70 -19.51 -0.24 -6.05
C GLU A 70 -18.72 0.91 -6.69
N PRO A 71 -18.84 1.11 -8.03
CA PRO A 71 -18.08 2.11 -8.76
C PRO A 71 -18.39 3.56 -8.37
N SER A 72 -19.47 3.77 -7.61
CA SER A 72 -19.84 5.10 -7.11
C SER A 72 -19.10 5.52 -5.85
N ILE A 73 -18.41 4.57 -5.19
CA ILE A 73 -17.60 4.83 -4.00
C ILE A 73 -16.15 5.04 -4.42
N ASP A 74 -15.52 6.03 -3.80
CA ASP A 74 -14.07 6.20 -3.84
C ASP A 74 -13.40 5.12 -2.97
N PRO A 75 -12.72 4.11 -3.55
CA PRO A 75 -12.06 3.07 -2.77
C PRO A 75 -10.95 3.63 -1.89
N ASP A 76 -10.32 4.74 -2.30
CA ASP A 76 -9.20 5.34 -1.59
C ASP A 76 -9.65 5.96 -0.26
N ALA A 77 -10.96 6.24 -0.09
CA ALA A 77 -11.53 6.72 1.17
C ALA A 77 -11.36 5.72 2.34
N ILE A 78 -11.04 4.45 2.06
CA ILE A 78 -10.74 3.44 3.09
C ILE A 78 -9.39 3.71 3.76
N ASP A 79 -8.45 4.31 3.03
CA ASP A 79 -7.13 4.64 3.57
C ASP A 79 -7.23 5.60 4.74
N ASP A 80 -8.19 6.52 4.69
CA ASP A 80 -8.42 7.56 5.68
C ASP A 80 -9.25 7.10 6.88
N ILE A 81 -9.74 5.85 6.90
CA ILE A 81 -10.50 5.34 8.04
C ILE A 81 -9.59 5.30 9.26
N GLU A 82 -9.95 6.09 10.28
CA GLU A 82 -9.23 6.17 11.53
C GLU A 82 -9.70 5.10 12.51
N VAL A 83 -8.75 4.39 13.11
CA VAL A 83 -8.97 3.40 14.16
C VAL A 83 -8.16 3.76 15.40
N ILE A 84 -8.74 3.45 16.57
CA ILE A 84 -8.02 3.60 17.85
C ILE A 84 -7.40 2.27 18.23
N VAL A 85 -6.08 2.22 18.30
CA VAL A 85 -5.29 1.06 18.73
C VAL A 85 -4.62 1.30 20.06
N SER A 86 -4.55 0.26 20.89
CA SER A 86 -4.00 0.33 22.24
C SER A 86 -2.71 -0.48 22.34
N ARG A 87 -1.63 0.11 22.87
CA ARG A 87 -0.40 -0.60 23.24
C ARG A 87 -0.12 -0.32 24.72
N GLY A 88 -0.32 -1.33 25.56
CA GLY A 88 -0.31 -1.16 27.01
C GLY A 88 -1.41 -0.20 27.49
N MET A 89 -1.03 0.86 28.21
CA MET A 89 -1.97 1.90 28.67
C MET A 89 -2.14 3.06 27.69
N MET A 90 -1.41 3.05 26.57
CA MET A 90 -1.45 4.11 25.57
C MET A 90 -2.47 3.80 24.49
N ARG A 91 -3.13 4.85 23.98
CA ARG A 91 -4.04 4.80 22.83
C ARG A 91 -3.50 5.70 21.73
N PHE A 92 -3.59 5.20 20.51
CA PHE A 92 -3.14 5.90 19.32
C PHE A 92 -4.28 5.89 18.30
N GLN A 93 -4.41 7.00 17.59
CA GLN A 93 -5.27 7.12 16.42
C GLN A 93 -4.40 6.90 15.20
N VAL A 94 -4.73 5.90 14.40
CA VAL A 94 -3.99 5.52 13.20
C VAL A 94 -4.98 5.35 12.06
N THR A 95 -4.52 5.56 10.83
CA THR A 95 -5.30 5.26 9.63
C THR A 95 -5.22 3.77 9.30
N LEU A 96 -6.23 3.20 8.63
CA LEU A 96 -6.20 1.81 8.18
C LEU A 96 -5.01 1.54 7.25
N ASN A 97 -4.64 2.52 6.41
CA ASN A 97 -3.48 2.40 5.51
C ASN A 97 -2.18 2.05 6.26
N ASN A 98 -2.00 2.57 7.48
CA ASN A 98 -0.81 2.27 8.27
C ASN A 98 -0.69 0.80 8.68
N MET A 99 -1.78 0.02 8.66
CA MET A 99 -1.73 -1.41 8.98
C MET A 99 -0.86 -2.17 7.99
N ALA A 100 -0.77 -1.73 6.73
CA ALA A 100 0.07 -2.36 5.72
C ALA A 100 1.57 -2.24 6.01
N PHE A 101 1.96 -1.27 6.86
CA PHE A 101 3.35 -0.95 7.18
C PHE A 101 3.74 -1.30 8.62
N ALA A 102 2.78 -1.68 9.46
CA ALA A 102 3.01 -2.08 10.84
C ALA A 102 3.44 -3.55 10.91
N VAL A 103 4.49 -3.85 11.68
CA VAL A 103 5.06 -5.21 11.78
C VAL A 103 4.10 -6.19 12.47
N ASP A 104 3.23 -5.70 13.35
CA ASP A 104 2.27 -6.48 14.14
C ASP A 104 0.81 -6.31 13.67
N ASN A 105 0.60 -5.75 12.47
CA ASN A 105 -0.71 -5.40 11.91
C ASN A 105 -1.54 -4.42 12.76
N SER A 106 -0.95 -3.75 13.76
CA SER A 106 -1.69 -2.80 14.61
C SER A 106 -1.94 -1.43 13.97
N GLY A 107 -1.33 -1.16 12.80
CA GLY A 107 -1.29 0.19 12.23
C GLY A 107 -0.34 1.14 12.96
N LEU A 108 0.40 0.68 13.98
CA LEU A 108 1.50 1.44 14.58
C LEU A 108 2.78 1.20 13.79
N VAL A 109 3.11 2.15 12.92
CA VAL A 109 4.40 2.16 12.21
C VAL A 109 5.47 2.66 13.16
N LEU A 110 6.23 1.73 13.72
CA LEU A 110 7.33 2.02 14.62
C LEU A 110 8.67 1.92 13.89
N PRO A 111 9.69 2.71 14.29
CA PRO A 111 11.05 2.51 13.80
C PRO A 111 11.52 1.07 14.08
N ASP A 112 12.28 0.47 13.16
CA ASP A 112 12.72 -0.94 13.21
C ASP A 112 13.33 -1.37 14.57
N GLN A 113 13.93 -0.43 15.30
CA GLN A 113 14.51 -0.62 16.64
C GLN A 113 13.49 -0.82 17.79
N TRP A 114 12.17 -0.72 17.53
CA TRP A 114 11.10 -0.82 18.54
C TRP A 114 10.19 -2.05 18.32
N VAL A 115 10.55 -2.91 17.36
CA VAL A 115 9.77 -4.09 17.00
C VAL A 115 9.85 -5.19 18.07
N ASP A 116 10.94 -5.23 18.84
CA ASP A 116 11.21 -6.27 19.87
C ASP A 116 11.02 -5.79 21.33
N CYS A 117 10.36 -4.64 21.55
CA CYS A 117 10.12 -4.07 22.89
C CYS A 117 8.69 -4.31 23.41
#